data_AF-A0A532CJB0-F1
#
_entry.id   AF-A0A532CJB0-F1
#
_cell.length_a   1.000
_cell.length_b   1.000
_cell.length_c   1.000
_cell.angle_alpha   90.00
_cell.angle_beta   90.00
_cell.angle_gamma   90.00
#
_symmetry.space_group_name_H-M   'P 1'
#
loop_
_entity.id
_entity.type
_entity.pdbx_description
1 polymer ?
#
loop_
_entity_poly.entity_id
_entity_poly.type
_entity_poly.pdbx_seq_one_letter_code
_entity_poly.pdbx_strand_id
1 'polypeptide(L)'
;MLAYSSAAASSSMKFGSFCGDYFIAIRKQEGQFTVKGNKDLFVGHQIGEEGTFLQWEWTGLQLVVRNDRYGLCPAYYSQGPKGFIIATSVQRLIAEGVSPELDYDALAVFLRLGTFVGDDTPYSAIRALPPGTQFTWSGGSECPTGCVVLGGATTGLTREAAYERYNELFSEAVTKRSTVAGDVAVALSGGMDSRHILLELCRLGRKPKLCVTAQIYPGESSEDLDYAKQVAQALAVPHVEIEQPRDWVNAEIQKLQATSLGALEHNWGMVVGPYLQHRVVTVFDGLGGDVLSDCRHIVTPARHEAFQAGRFAVLAEDILQNEYGGVRYLKPKLARLLSRERAIHRLSVEAARFAGAPNPVVAFTFWNRTR
;
A
#
# COMPACT_ATOMS: atom_id res chain seq x y z
N MET A 1 8.88 7.07 -16.68
CA MET A 1 8.74 8.40 -17.31
C MET A 1 7.31 8.47 -17.86
N LEU A 2 6.40 9.12 -17.15
CA LEU A 2 4.99 9.24 -17.56
C LEU A 2 4.76 10.66 -18.08
N ALA A 3 4.54 10.80 -19.38
CA ALA A 3 3.81 11.93 -19.93
C ALA A 3 2.41 11.40 -20.26
N TYR A 4 1.41 11.79 -19.49
CA TYR A 4 0.02 11.56 -19.87
C TYR A 4 -0.28 12.47 -21.07
N SER A 5 -0.65 11.87 -22.19
CA SER A 5 -1.24 12.59 -23.32
C SER A 5 -2.57 13.18 -22.86
N SER A 6 -2.70 14.50 -22.93
CA SER A 6 -3.81 15.30 -22.40
C SER A 6 -5.13 15.18 -23.18
N ALA A 7 -5.38 14.06 -23.84
CA ALA A 7 -6.54 13.89 -24.70
C ALA A 7 -7.56 12.95 -24.05
N ALA A 8 -8.67 13.55 -23.58
CA ALA A 8 -9.89 12.96 -23.01
C ALA A 8 -10.03 12.99 -21.47
N ALA A 9 -9.81 14.16 -20.85
CA ALA A 9 -10.42 14.46 -19.56
C ALA A 9 -11.89 14.87 -19.78
N SER A 10 -12.85 13.98 -19.51
CA SER A 10 -14.19 14.43 -19.15
C SER A 10 -14.11 15.13 -17.79
N SER A 11 -15.05 16.01 -17.47
CA SER A 11 -15.01 16.90 -16.29
C SER A 11 -14.99 16.20 -14.92
N SER A 12 -14.87 14.87 -14.85
CA SER A 12 -14.87 14.06 -13.63
C SER A 12 -13.62 13.19 -13.42
N MET A 13 -12.63 13.19 -14.32
CA MET A 13 -11.42 12.38 -14.19
C MET A 13 -10.14 13.23 -14.19
N LYS A 14 -9.26 12.98 -13.23
CA LYS A 14 -7.95 13.65 -13.09
C LYS A 14 -6.83 12.61 -13.02
N PHE A 15 -5.75 12.83 -13.76
CA PHE A 15 -4.58 11.95 -13.80
C PHE A 15 -3.30 12.74 -13.55
N GLY A 16 -2.36 12.13 -12.83
CA GLY A 16 -1.05 12.69 -12.51
C GLY A 16 0.03 11.63 -12.53
N SER A 17 1.21 12.00 -13.04
CA SER A 17 2.37 11.10 -13.11
C SER A 17 2.90 10.79 -11.72
N PHE A 18 2.96 9.51 -11.35
CA PHE A 18 3.71 9.05 -10.18
C PHE A 18 5.22 8.88 -10.46
N CYS A 19 5.67 9.07 -11.71
CA CYS A 19 7.08 8.99 -12.08
C CYS A 19 7.82 10.28 -11.74
N GLY A 20 8.19 10.46 -10.48
CA GLY A 20 9.06 11.55 -10.06
C GLY A 20 9.46 11.49 -8.59
N ASP A 21 10.59 12.12 -8.28
CA ASP A 21 11.06 12.35 -6.92
C ASP A 21 10.49 13.69 -6.42
N TYR A 22 9.19 13.69 -6.10
CA TYR A 22 8.46 14.89 -5.75
C TYR A 22 8.57 15.19 -4.26
N PHE A 23 8.78 16.45 -3.93
CA PHE A 23 8.83 16.90 -2.53
C PHE A 23 8.54 18.39 -2.42
N ILE A 24 8.16 18.81 -1.22
CA ILE A 24 8.20 20.21 -0.81
C ILE A 24 8.78 20.30 0.60
N ALA A 25 9.77 21.17 0.77
CA ALA A 25 10.39 21.48 2.05
C ALA A 25 10.16 22.96 2.37
N ILE A 26 9.43 23.23 3.45
CA ILE A 26 9.11 24.57 3.91
C ILE A 26 9.85 24.79 5.23
N ARG A 27 10.77 25.75 5.26
CA ARG A 27 11.52 26.11 6.46
C ARG A 27 11.02 27.42 7.03
N LYS A 28 10.90 27.49 8.35
CA LYS A 28 10.50 28.68 9.10
C LYS A 28 11.75 29.35 9.69
N GLN A 29 12.03 30.59 9.31
CA GLN A 29 13.12 31.40 9.86
C GLN A 29 12.59 32.81 10.12
N GLU A 30 12.71 33.29 11.37
CA GLU A 30 12.35 34.67 11.76
C GLU A 30 10.92 35.10 11.33
N GLY A 31 9.98 34.15 11.34
CA GLY A 31 8.58 34.41 10.94
C GLY A 31 8.32 34.38 9.44
N GLN A 32 9.35 34.14 8.61
CA GLN A 32 9.23 33.95 7.17
C GLN A 32 9.33 32.47 6.77
N PHE A 33 8.68 32.12 5.66
CA PHE A 33 8.76 30.80 5.06
C PHE A 33 9.70 30.82 3.85
N THR A 34 10.62 29.86 3.81
CA THR A 34 11.40 29.55 2.61
C THR A 34 10.97 28.19 2.08
N VAL A 35 10.78 28.08 0.76
CA VAL A 35 10.21 26.89 0.13
C VAL A 35 11.16 26.35 -0.93
N LYS A 36 11.41 25.04 -0.89
CA LYS A 36 12.16 24.29 -1.91
C LYS A 36 11.32 23.12 -2.40
N GLY A 37 11.37 22.82 -3.69
CA GLY A 37 10.64 21.71 -4.30
C GLY A 37 9.35 22.13 -5.02
N ASN A 38 8.45 21.17 -5.23
CA ASN A 38 7.19 21.32 -5.95
C ASN A 38 6.16 22.03 -5.07
N LYS A 39 5.84 23.30 -5.36
CA LYS A 39 4.80 24.04 -4.63
C LYS A 39 3.43 23.40 -4.77
N ASP A 40 3.15 22.82 -5.93
CA ASP A 40 1.91 22.14 -6.24
C ASP A 40 2.21 20.75 -6.81
N LEU A 41 1.43 19.76 -6.40
CA LEU A 41 1.53 18.40 -6.90
C LEU A 41 0.15 17.76 -7.01
N PHE A 42 -0.08 17.02 -8.09
CA PHE A 42 -1.09 15.97 -8.12
C PHE A 42 -0.50 14.73 -8.81
N VAL A 43 -0.57 13.58 -8.15
CA VAL A 43 -0.13 12.29 -8.69
C VAL A 43 -1.20 11.23 -8.48
N GLY A 44 -1.18 10.20 -9.32
CA GLY A 44 -2.17 9.12 -9.29
C GLY A 44 -3.36 9.40 -10.20
N HIS A 45 -4.54 8.94 -9.79
CA HIS A 45 -5.78 9.14 -10.53
C HIS A 45 -6.95 9.40 -9.58
N GLN A 46 -7.92 10.16 -10.06
CA GLN A 46 -9.16 10.45 -9.36
C GLN A 46 -10.33 10.36 -10.35
N ILE A 47 -11.35 9.59 -10.00
CA ILE A 47 -12.58 9.38 -10.76
C ILE A 47 -13.74 9.79 -9.84
N GLY A 48 -14.27 11.00 -10.05
CA GLY A 48 -15.20 11.63 -9.11
C GLY A 48 -14.53 11.90 -7.75
N GLU A 49 -15.08 11.33 -6.68
CA GLU A 49 -14.52 11.40 -5.32
C GLU A 49 -13.63 10.20 -4.97
N GLU A 50 -13.59 9.18 -5.82
CA GLU A 50 -12.80 7.96 -5.62
C GLU A 50 -11.48 8.00 -6.41
N GLY A 51 -10.52 7.13 -6.04
CA GLY A 51 -9.25 6.98 -6.75
C GLY A 51 -8.09 6.73 -5.81
N THR A 52 -6.88 6.72 -6.38
CA THR A 52 -5.61 6.62 -5.66
C THR A 52 -4.78 7.82 -6.04
N PHE A 53 -4.57 8.74 -5.10
CA PHE A 53 -3.94 10.03 -5.40
C PHE A 53 -3.24 10.63 -4.20
N LEU A 54 -2.30 11.52 -4.50
CA LEU A 54 -1.69 12.43 -3.55
C LEU A 54 -1.69 13.83 -4.17
N GLN A 55 -2.07 14.82 -3.37
CA GLN A 55 -2.09 16.21 -3.75
C GLN A 55 -1.49 17.07 -2.64
N TRP A 56 -0.73 18.09 -3.04
CA TRP A 56 -0.46 19.22 -2.17
C TRP A 56 -0.40 20.54 -2.92
N GLU A 57 -0.58 21.63 -2.21
CA GLU A 57 -0.52 23.00 -2.71
C GLU A 57 0.03 23.93 -1.64
N TRP A 58 0.96 24.80 -2.02
CA TRP A 58 1.52 25.84 -1.17
C TRP A 58 1.00 27.22 -1.58
N THR A 59 0.22 27.84 -0.71
CA THR A 59 -0.46 29.12 -0.98
C THR A 59 0.41 30.36 -0.74
N GLY A 60 1.66 30.19 -0.32
CA GLY A 60 2.50 31.28 0.19
C GLY A 60 2.47 31.42 1.72
N LEU A 61 1.39 30.94 2.35
CA LEU A 61 1.21 30.98 3.80
C LEU A 61 0.90 29.61 4.40
N GLN A 62 0.28 28.72 3.63
CA GLN A 62 -0.19 27.42 4.10
C GLN A 62 0.13 26.32 3.10
N LEU A 63 0.46 25.15 3.63
CA LEU A 63 0.56 23.91 2.85
C LEU A 63 -0.71 23.10 3.06
N VAL A 64 -1.46 22.85 1.98
CA VAL A 64 -2.63 21.97 1.99
C VAL A 64 -2.22 20.63 1.41
N VAL A 65 -2.45 19.53 2.13
CA VAL A 65 -2.12 18.16 1.73
C VAL A 65 -3.37 17.29 1.77
N ARG A 66 -3.56 16.49 0.72
CA ARG A 66 -4.66 15.54 0.60
C ARG A 66 -4.18 14.24 -0.04
N ASN A 67 -4.62 13.09 0.45
CA ASN A 67 -4.43 11.81 -0.24
C ASN A 67 -5.73 11.01 -0.29
N ASP A 68 -5.70 9.92 -1.05
CA ASP A 68 -6.83 9.01 -1.17
C ASP A 68 -7.19 8.30 0.13
N ARG A 69 -8.38 7.71 0.14
CA ARG A 69 -8.95 6.98 1.28
C ARG A 69 -8.01 5.96 1.89
N TYR A 70 -7.17 5.32 1.09
CA TYR A 70 -6.31 4.22 1.52
C TYR A 70 -4.85 4.65 1.68
N GLY A 71 -4.48 5.84 1.22
CA GLY A 71 -3.10 6.32 1.23
C GLY A 71 -2.17 5.47 0.37
N LEU A 72 -2.67 4.94 -0.76
CA LEU A 72 -1.93 4.03 -1.64
C LEU A 72 -0.84 4.73 -2.45
N CYS A 73 -0.97 6.03 -2.69
CA CYS A 73 0.14 6.83 -3.20
C CYS A 73 1.15 7.09 -2.07
N PRO A 74 2.39 6.54 -2.13
CA PRO A 74 3.34 6.71 -1.05
C PRO A 74 3.71 8.18 -0.87
N ALA A 75 3.61 8.62 0.38
CA ALA A 75 3.97 9.95 0.82
C ALA A 75 4.52 9.84 2.24
N TYR A 76 5.59 10.57 2.52
CA TYR A 76 6.29 10.55 3.78
C TYR A 76 6.56 11.98 4.20
N TYR A 77 6.46 12.26 5.49
CA TYR A 77 6.67 13.60 6.00
C TYR A 77 7.57 13.61 7.24
N SER A 78 8.16 14.77 7.48
CA SER A 78 8.84 15.10 8.73
C SER A 78 8.49 16.53 9.09
N GLN A 79 8.29 16.77 10.38
CA GLN A 79 7.96 18.10 10.87
C GLN A 79 8.64 18.38 12.20
N GLY A 80 8.88 19.67 12.45
CA GLY A 80 9.42 20.12 13.72
C GLY A 80 9.54 21.64 13.76
N PRO A 81 10.26 22.19 14.76
CA PRO A 81 10.39 23.64 14.93
C PRO A 81 10.98 24.37 13.71
N LYS A 82 11.75 23.65 12.89
CA LYS A 82 12.41 24.19 11.69
C LYS A 82 11.50 24.27 10.48
N GLY A 83 10.34 23.61 10.50
CA GLY A 83 9.39 23.60 9.38
C GLY A 83 8.78 22.22 9.10
N PHE A 84 8.30 22.06 7.87
CA PHE A 84 7.59 20.88 7.39
C PHE A 84 8.16 20.43 6.04
N ILE A 85 8.34 19.12 5.87
CA ILE A 85 8.74 18.52 4.60
C ILE A 85 7.87 17.30 4.32
N ILE A 86 7.41 17.18 3.08
CA ILE A 86 6.72 15.99 2.56
C ILE A 86 7.35 15.60 1.22
N ALA A 87 7.49 14.30 0.98
CA ALA A 87 8.03 13.75 -0.26
C ALA A 87 7.38 12.41 -0.61
N THR A 88 7.50 11.99 -1.87
CA THR A 88 7.03 10.68 -2.35
C THR A 88 7.99 9.52 -2.06
N SER A 89 9.15 9.79 -1.45
CA SER A 89 10.12 8.77 -1.06
C SER A 89 10.85 9.13 0.23
N VAL A 90 11.13 8.15 1.09
CA VAL A 90 11.89 8.35 2.34
C VAL A 90 13.31 8.84 2.05
N GLN A 91 13.93 8.33 0.99
CA GLN A 91 15.27 8.71 0.55
C GLN A 91 15.36 10.21 0.26
N ARG A 92 14.29 10.80 -0.28
CA ARG A 92 14.25 12.25 -0.54
C ARG A 92 14.24 13.08 0.74
N LEU A 93 13.52 12.66 1.78
CA LEU A 93 13.57 13.35 3.07
C LEU A 93 14.98 13.32 3.67
N ILE A 94 15.67 12.17 3.59
CA ILE A 94 17.06 12.05 4.05
C ILE A 94 17.99 12.95 3.23
N ALA A 95 17.84 12.99 1.91
CA ALA A 95 18.62 13.86 1.04
C ALA A 95 18.40 15.36 1.32
N GLU A 96 17.22 15.75 1.82
CA GLU A 96 16.90 17.11 2.24
C GLU A 96 17.29 17.42 3.71
N GLY A 97 17.95 16.48 4.37
CA GLY A 97 18.58 16.66 5.68
C GLY A 97 17.71 16.28 6.87
N VAL A 98 16.64 15.50 6.67
CA VAL A 98 15.91 14.86 7.77
C VAL A 98 16.79 13.81 8.44
N SER A 99 16.70 13.70 9.77
CA SER A 99 17.53 12.79 10.55
C SER A 99 17.36 11.33 10.09
N PRO A 100 18.45 10.61 9.77
CA PRO A 100 18.42 9.18 9.46
C PRO A 100 18.48 8.32 10.73
N GLU A 101 18.11 8.85 11.90
CA GLU A 101 18.07 8.08 13.14
C GLU A 101 17.03 6.95 13.04
N LEU A 102 17.46 5.72 13.33
CA LEU A 102 16.63 4.54 13.17
C LEU A 102 15.56 4.43 14.26
N ASP A 103 14.36 4.02 13.87
CA ASP A 103 13.30 3.62 14.80
C ASP A 103 13.43 2.11 15.07
N TYR A 104 14.10 1.76 16.18
CA TYR A 104 14.34 0.36 16.55
C TYR A 104 13.06 -0.41 16.86
N ASP A 105 11.98 0.25 17.29
CA ASP A 105 10.70 -0.40 17.56
C ASP A 105 10.00 -0.75 16.25
N ALA A 106 9.97 0.20 15.31
CA ALA A 106 9.46 -0.04 13.95
C ALA A 106 10.25 -1.14 13.23
N LEU A 107 11.58 -1.09 13.28
CA LEU A 107 12.45 -2.10 12.66
C LEU A 107 12.30 -3.48 13.31
N ALA A 108 12.04 -3.56 14.62
CA ALA A 108 11.80 -4.82 15.29
C ALA A 108 10.54 -5.52 14.74
N VAL A 109 9.52 -4.75 14.36
CA VAL A 109 8.33 -5.25 13.66
C VAL A 109 8.65 -5.59 12.21
N PHE A 110 9.24 -4.67 11.46
CA PHE A 110 9.53 -4.84 10.03
C PHE A 110 10.34 -6.10 9.71
N LEU A 111 11.41 -6.37 10.48
CA LEU A 111 12.24 -7.56 10.22
C LEU A 111 11.55 -8.90 10.53
N ARG A 112 10.38 -8.85 11.20
CA ARG A 112 9.55 -10.01 11.53
C ARG A 112 8.31 -10.11 10.65
N LEU A 113 7.74 -9.01 10.19
CA LEU A 113 6.52 -9.00 9.37
C LEU A 113 6.75 -8.71 7.90
N GLY A 114 7.94 -8.23 7.54
CA GLY A 114 8.27 -7.78 6.20
C GLY A 114 7.60 -6.47 5.78
N THR A 115 6.84 -5.85 6.67
CA THR A 115 6.18 -4.55 6.50
C THR A 115 6.17 -3.78 7.82
N PHE A 116 6.04 -2.46 7.73
CA PHE A 116 5.79 -1.61 8.88
C PHE A 116 4.31 -1.63 9.29
N VAL A 117 4.01 -1.04 10.45
CA VAL A 117 2.63 -0.92 10.95
C VAL A 117 2.28 0.54 11.18
N GLY A 118 1.00 0.87 11.04
CA GLY A 118 0.49 2.23 11.13
C GLY A 118 1.14 3.14 10.09
N ASP A 119 1.83 4.16 10.58
CA ASP A 119 2.53 5.17 9.77
C ASP A 119 4.05 5.10 9.97
N ASP A 120 4.54 3.95 10.42
CA ASP A 120 5.96 3.73 10.72
C ASP A 120 6.83 3.67 9.47
N THR A 121 8.08 4.07 9.65
CA THR A 121 9.15 3.94 8.65
C THR A 121 10.42 3.44 9.35
N PRO A 122 11.52 3.15 8.63
CA PRO A 122 12.78 2.80 9.28
C PRO A 122 13.35 3.90 10.20
N TYR A 123 12.85 5.14 10.11
CA TYR A 123 13.44 6.31 10.74
C TYR A 123 12.48 6.98 11.73
N SER A 124 12.99 7.37 12.89
CA SER A 124 12.18 7.93 13.98
C SER A 124 11.58 9.31 13.62
N ALA A 125 12.28 10.07 12.79
CA ALA A 125 11.92 11.41 12.35
C ALA A 125 11.01 11.44 11.11
N ILE A 126 10.70 10.29 10.50
CA ILE A 126 9.91 10.20 9.27
C ILE A 126 8.70 9.31 9.50
N ARG A 127 7.52 9.78 9.11
CA ARG A 127 6.28 9.01 9.15
C ARG A 127 5.67 8.94 7.76
N ALA A 128 5.00 7.83 7.45
CA ALA A 128 4.13 7.77 6.28
C ALA A 128 2.94 8.72 6.48
N LEU A 129 2.46 9.33 5.39
CA LEU A 129 1.30 10.21 5.44
C LEU A 129 0.05 9.35 5.70
N PRO A 130 -0.72 9.59 6.78
CA PRO A 130 -1.90 8.80 7.13
C PRO A 130 -2.91 8.68 5.97
N PRO A 131 -3.74 7.63 5.94
CA PRO A 131 -4.70 7.44 4.86
C PRO A 131 -5.89 8.40 5.00
N GLY A 132 -6.42 8.89 3.89
CA GLY A 132 -7.54 9.84 3.89
C GLY A 132 -7.22 11.18 4.56
N THR A 133 -5.95 11.58 4.56
CA THR A 133 -5.49 12.85 5.10
C THR A 133 -6.13 14.03 4.37
N GLN A 134 -6.62 14.99 5.16
CA GLN A 134 -6.93 16.35 4.76
C GLN A 134 -6.27 17.28 5.78
N PHE A 135 -5.12 17.83 5.42
CA PHE A 135 -4.24 18.51 6.36
C PHE A 135 -3.82 19.87 5.85
N THR A 136 -3.85 20.87 6.71
CA THR A 136 -3.37 22.22 6.41
C THR A 136 -2.33 22.61 7.46
N TRP A 137 -1.11 22.88 7.02
CA TRP A 137 -0.03 23.36 7.88
C TRP A 137 0.22 24.85 7.67
N SER A 138 0.23 25.61 8.77
CA SER A 138 0.42 27.07 8.77
C SER A 138 1.63 27.53 9.61
N GLY A 139 2.64 26.67 9.77
CA GLY A 139 3.82 27.00 10.58
C GLY A 139 3.71 26.65 12.07
N GLY A 140 2.71 25.86 12.46
CA GLY A 140 2.49 25.35 13.81
C GLY A 140 3.02 23.93 14.00
N SER A 141 2.53 23.27 15.06
CA SER A 141 2.90 21.91 15.48
C SER A 141 1.84 20.85 15.14
N GLU A 142 0.84 21.20 14.34
CA GLU A 142 -0.20 20.28 13.90
C GLU A 142 0.42 19.15 13.09
N CYS A 143 0.06 17.91 13.39
CA CYS A 143 0.47 16.75 12.61
C CYS A 143 -0.60 16.42 11.56
N PRO A 144 -0.20 15.90 10.38
CA PRO A 144 -1.12 15.19 9.51
C PRO A 144 -1.88 14.13 10.28
N THR A 145 -3.21 14.16 10.17
CA THR A 145 -4.10 13.10 10.66
C THR A 145 -4.86 12.53 9.47
N GLY A 146 -5.33 11.30 9.63
CA GLY A 146 -6.09 10.58 8.62
C GLY A 146 -7.19 9.74 9.27
N CYS A 147 -8.07 9.19 8.45
CA CYS A 147 -9.16 8.34 8.92
C CYS A 147 -8.99 6.92 8.38
N VAL A 148 -8.55 6.04 9.28
CA VAL A 148 -8.67 4.59 9.07
C VAL A 148 -10.15 4.24 9.19
N VAL A 149 -10.75 3.78 8.09
CA VAL A 149 -12.15 3.31 8.12
C VAL A 149 -12.20 1.95 8.79
N LEU A 150 -12.68 1.91 10.03
CA LEU A 150 -12.80 0.69 10.83
C LEU A 150 -13.95 -0.24 10.38
N GLY A 151 -14.83 0.23 9.49
CA GLY A 151 -16.01 -0.49 9.00
C GLY A 151 -17.31 0.06 9.57
N GLY A 152 -18.44 -0.22 8.89
CA GLY A 152 -19.79 0.15 9.35
C GLY A 152 -20.38 -0.89 10.30
N ALA A 153 -21.47 -0.55 11.00
CA ALA A 153 -22.14 -1.47 11.92
C ALA A 153 -22.43 -2.83 11.27
N THR A 154 -22.33 -3.92 12.06
CA THR A 154 -22.67 -5.26 11.58
C THR A 154 -24.09 -5.27 11.03
N THR A 155 -24.23 -5.56 9.76
CA THR A 155 -25.53 -5.74 9.14
C THR A 155 -26.03 -7.13 9.51
N GLY A 156 -27.24 -7.25 10.05
CA GLY A 156 -27.87 -8.53 10.41
C GLY A 156 -28.31 -9.36 9.19
N LEU A 157 -27.49 -9.36 8.13
CA LEU A 157 -27.74 -10.11 6.90
C LEU A 157 -27.64 -11.61 7.18
N THR A 158 -28.46 -12.38 6.49
CA THR A 158 -28.24 -13.83 6.39
C THR A 158 -26.97 -14.10 5.60
N ARG A 159 -26.45 -15.32 5.69
CA ARG A 159 -25.25 -15.72 4.95
C ARG A 159 -25.45 -15.58 3.44
N GLU A 160 -26.62 -15.96 2.95
CA GLU A 160 -27.00 -15.90 1.54
C GLU A 160 -27.04 -14.44 1.06
N ALA A 161 -27.71 -13.56 1.81
CA ALA A 161 -27.78 -12.13 1.49
C ALA A 161 -26.39 -11.46 1.56
N ALA A 162 -25.52 -11.90 2.48
CA ALA A 162 -24.14 -11.42 2.53
C ALA A 162 -23.33 -11.84 1.29
N TYR A 163 -23.53 -13.04 0.76
CA TYR A 163 -22.89 -13.49 -0.48
C TYR A 163 -23.37 -12.70 -1.69
N GLU A 164 -24.68 -12.50 -1.83
CA GLU A 164 -25.23 -11.66 -2.89
C GLU A 164 -24.68 -10.24 -2.81
N ARG A 165 -24.70 -9.66 -1.61
CA ARG A 165 -24.17 -8.30 -1.40
C ARG A 165 -22.68 -8.18 -1.70
N TYR A 166 -21.89 -9.20 -1.35
CA TYR A 166 -20.48 -9.24 -1.70
C TYR A 166 -20.28 -9.26 -3.22
N ASN A 167 -21.02 -10.10 -3.94
CA ASN A 167 -20.93 -10.19 -5.41
C ASN A 167 -21.33 -8.87 -6.09
N GLU A 168 -22.38 -8.21 -5.60
CA GLU A 168 -22.77 -6.87 -6.06
C GLU A 168 -21.65 -5.86 -5.86
N LEU A 169 -21.11 -5.74 -4.63
CA LEU A 169 -20.04 -4.81 -4.30
C LEU A 169 -18.76 -5.07 -5.12
N PHE A 170 -18.42 -6.34 -5.33
CA PHE A 170 -17.29 -6.74 -6.15
C PHE A 170 -17.50 -6.35 -7.63
N SER A 171 -18.66 -6.68 -8.19
CA SER A 171 -19.05 -6.31 -9.56
C SER A 171 -19.05 -4.78 -9.74
N GLU A 172 -19.59 -4.02 -8.78
CA GLU A 172 -19.58 -2.56 -8.78
C GLU A 172 -18.14 -2.03 -8.77
N ALA A 173 -17.28 -2.58 -7.92
CA ALA A 173 -15.89 -2.14 -7.79
C ALA A 173 -15.10 -2.36 -9.09
N VAL A 174 -15.23 -3.53 -9.72
CA VAL A 174 -14.58 -3.84 -11.01
C VAL A 174 -15.17 -2.97 -12.12
N THR A 175 -16.50 -2.82 -12.16
CA THR A 175 -17.19 -2.00 -13.17
C THR A 175 -16.67 -0.56 -13.15
N LYS A 176 -16.66 0.09 -11.97
CA LYS A 176 -16.19 1.49 -11.82
C LYS A 176 -14.80 1.71 -12.41
N ARG A 177 -13.88 0.78 -12.16
CA ARG A 177 -12.46 0.87 -12.59
C ARG A 177 -12.27 0.47 -14.06
N SER A 178 -13.18 -0.33 -14.61
CA SER A 178 -13.18 -0.73 -16.02
C SER A 178 -13.78 0.33 -16.98
N THR A 179 -14.29 1.44 -16.45
CA THR A 179 -14.88 2.53 -17.27
C THR A 179 -13.84 3.42 -17.93
N VAL A 180 -12.59 3.40 -17.47
CA VAL A 180 -11.49 4.17 -18.07
C VAL A 180 -11.24 3.68 -19.49
N ALA A 181 -11.35 4.58 -20.46
CA ALA A 181 -11.20 4.23 -21.87
C ALA A 181 -9.75 3.82 -22.17
N GLY A 182 -9.57 2.63 -22.75
CA GLY A 182 -8.27 2.12 -23.17
C GLY A 182 -8.11 0.64 -22.88
N ASP A 183 -6.92 0.14 -23.20
CA ASP A 183 -6.58 -1.25 -22.98
C ASP A 183 -6.39 -1.54 -21.48
N VAL A 184 -6.90 -2.69 -21.04
CA VAL A 184 -6.80 -3.19 -19.67
C VAL A 184 -5.86 -4.40 -19.63
N ALA A 185 -5.03 -4.49 -18.59
CA ALA A 185 -4.33 -5.72 -18.23
C ALA A 185 -4.72 -6.20 -16.83
N VAL A 186 -4.48 -7.48 -16.57
CA VAL A 186 -4.56 -8.07 -15.22
C VAL A 186 -3.18 -8.62 -14.86
N ALA A 187 -2.64 -8.19 -13.71
CA ALA A 187 -1.55 -8.89 -13.05
C ALA A 187 -2.12 -10.19 -12.48
N LEU A 188 -1.90 -11.30 -13.18
CA LEU A 188 -2.55 -12.57 -12.91
C LEU A 188 -1.63 -13.49 -12.11
N SER A 189 -2.21 -14.13 -11.11
CA SER A 189 -1.62 -15.21 -10.34
C SER A 189 -2.57 -16.42 -10.36
N GLY A 190 -2.13 -17.54 -9.81
CA GLY A 190 -2.94 -18.71 -9.48
C GLY A 190 -3.83 -18.50 -8.25
N GLY A 191 -3.62 -17.43 -7.49
CA GLY A 191 -4.50 -17.01 -6.38
C GLY A 191 -5.94 -16.72 -6.83
N MET A 192 -6.90 -16.77 -5.90
CA MET A 192 -8.31 -16.51 -6.23
C MET A 192 -8.58 -15.04 -6.56
N ASP A 193 -7.84 -14.11 -5.96
CA ASP A 193 -8.11 -12.67 -6.04
C ASP A 193 -8.06 -12.14 -7.48
N SER A 194 -6.91 -12.33 -8.14
CA SER A 194 -6.71 -11.90 -9.54
C SER A 194 -7.60 -12.68 -10.52
N ARG A 195 -7.90 -13.95 -10.23
CA ARG A 195 -8.82 -14.78 -11.04
C ARG A 195 -10.26 -14.30 -10.96
N HIS A 196 -10.77 -13.93 -9.79
CA HIS A 196 -12.10 -13.37 -9.65
C HIS A 196 -12.23 -12.07 -10.45
N ILE A 197 -11.21 -11.21 -10.42
CA ILE A 197 -11.20 -9.97 -11.20
C ILE A 197 -11.21 -10.26 -12.71
N LEU A 198 -10.37 -11.20 -13.16
CA LEU A 198 -10.30 -11.59 -14.58
C LEU A 198 -11.65 -12.14 -15.08
N LEU A 199 -12.28 -13.03 -14.31
CA LEU A 199 -13.59 -13.60 -14.64
C LEU A 199 -14.65 -12.50 -14.73
N GLU A 200 -14.66 -11.57 -13.78
CA GLU A 200 -15.62 -10.47 -13.73
C GLU A 200 -15.44 -9.50 -14.90
N LEU A 201 -14.20 -9.13 -15.24
CA LEU A 201 -13.90 -8.32 -16.42
C LEU A 201 -14.41 -8.99 -17.71
N CYS A 202 -14.22 -10.29 -17.86
CA CYS A 202 -14.73 -11.04 -19.00
C CYS A 202 -16.27 -11.06 -19.04
N ARG A 203 -16.92 -11.28 -17.88
CA ARG A 203 -18.38 -11.26 -17.74
C ARG A 203 -18.98 -9.91 -18.12
N LEU A 204 -18.32 -8.81 -17.77
CA LEU A 204 -18.72 -7.44 -18.10
C LEU A 204 -18.43 -7.06 -19.57
N GLY A 205 -17.90 -7.96 -20.40
CA GLY A 205 -17.50 -7.67 -21.77
C GLY A 205 -16.26 -6.77 -21.87
N ARG A 206 -15.51 -6.60 -20.77
CA ARG A 206 -14.28 -5.82 -20.65
C ARG A 206 -13.05 -6.72 -20.64
N LYS A 207 -13.04 -7.69 -21.55
CA LYS A 207 -11.99 -8.70 -21.66
C LYS A 207 -10.60 -8.03 -21.74
N PRO A 208 -9.65 -8.37 -20.84
CA PRO A 208 -8.33 -7.75 -20.84
C PRO A 208 -7.58 -7.99 -22.15
N LYS A 209 -6.74 -7.03 -22.55
CA LYS A 209 -5.82 -7.18 -23.67
C LYS A 209 -4.79 -8.27 -23.42
N LEU A 210 -4.33 -8.35 -22.18
CA LEU A 210 -3.40 -9.39 -21.72
C LEU A 210 -3.47 -9.60 -20.21
N CYS A 211 -3.13 -10.81 -19.79
CA CYS A 211 -2.77 -11.16 -18.43
C CYS A 211 -1.25 -11.31 -18.35
N VAL A 212 -0.66 -10.88 -17.24
CA VAL A 212 0.78 -10.95 -17.02
C VAL A 212 1.07 -11.60 -15.68
N THR A 213 1.97 -12.58 -15.68
CA THR A 213 2.46 -13.25 -14.46
C THR A 213 3.98 -13.13 -14.39
N ALA A 214 4.50 -12.64 -13.27
CA ALA A 214 5.92 -12.73 -13.00
C ALA A 214 6.26 -14.16 -12.58
N GLN A 215 7.35 -14.70 -13.12
CA GLN A 215 7.90 -15.94 -12.60
C GLN A 215 8.41 -15.74 -11.16
N ILE A 216 8.53 -16.84 -10.42
CA ILE A 216 9.24 -16.86 -9.14
C ILE A 216 10.76 -16.84 -9.39
N TYR A 217 11.53 -16.50 -8.36
CA TYR A 217 12.99 -16.52 -8.49
C TYR A 217 13.50 -17.94 -8.83
N PRO A 218 14.58 -18.08 -9.61
CA PRO A 218 15.11 -19.38 -9.98
C PRO A 218 15.41 -20.26 -8.75
N GLY A 219 14.85 -21.48 -8.74
CA GLY A 219 15.04 -22.46 -7.67
C GLY A 219 13.83 -22.71 -6.77
N GLU A 220 12.78 -21.87 -6.89
CA GLU A 220 11.48 -22.13 -6.27
C GLU A 220 10.55 -22.84 -7.27
N SER A 221 9.57 -23.59 -6.78
CA SER A 221 8.50 -24.18 -7.58
C SER A 221 7.14 -23.71 -7.05
N SER A 222 6.27 -23.25 -7.94
CA SER A 222 4.92 -22.84 -7.60
C SER A 222 3.96 -23.24 -8.70
N GLU A 223 2.78 -23.75 -8.32
CA GLU A 223 1.67 -24.01 -9.24
C GLU A 223 0.98 -22.71 -9.70
N ASP A 224 1.37 -21.56 -9.14
CA ASP A 224 0.76 -20.25 -9.41
C ASP A 224 0.73 -19.92 -10.92
N LEU A 225 1.83 -20.19 -11.61
CA LEU A 225 1.96 -19.98 -13.05
C LEU A 225 1.04 -20.89 -13.86
N ASP A 226 0.93 -22.16 -13.45
CA ASP A 226 0.10 -23.16 -14.13
C ASP A 226 -1.37 -22.81 -14.03
N TYR A 227 -1.85 -22.41 -12.85
CA TYR A 227 -3.24 -21.98 -12.67
C TYR A 227 -3.54 -20.67 -13.41
N ALA A 228 -2.63 -19.69 -13.39
CA ALA A 228 -2.78 -18.44 -14.14
C ALA A 228 -2.94 -18.71 -15.65
N LYS A 229 -2.08 -19.57 -16.18
CA LYS A 229 -2.09 -19.98 -17.59
C LYS A 229 -3.37 -20.71 -17.99
N GLN A 230 -3.80 -21.69 -17.19
CA GLN A 230 -5.02 -22.46 -17.43
C GLN A 230 -6.25 -21.55 -17.52
N VAL A 231 -6.38 -20.59 -16.60
CA VAL A 231 -7.54 -19.69 -16.56
C VAL A 231 -7.50 -18.69 -17.71
N ALA A 232 -6.35 -18.11 -18.02
CA ALA A 232 -6.21 -17.20 -19.16
C ALA A 232 -6.53 -17.92 -20.48
N GLN A 233 -6.07 -19.16 -20.66
CA GLN A 233 -6.38 -20.00 -21.81
C GLN A 233 -7.88 -20.31 -21.92
N ALA A 234 -8.52 -20.71 -20.83
CA ALA A 234 -9.95 -21.01 -20.79
C ALA A 234 -10.81 -19.78 -21.18
N LEU A 235 -10.36 -18.58 -20.85
CA LEU A 235 -11.02 -17.32 -21.20
C LEU A 235 -10.54 -16.73 -22.54
N ALA A 236 -9.61 -17.40 -23.22
CA ALA A 236 -8.95 -16.95 -24.44
C ALA A 236 -8.35 -15.53 -24.32
N VAL A 237 -7.76 -15.20 -23.16
CA VAL A 237 -7.02 -13.95 -22.92
C VAL A 237 -5.53 -14.22 -23.14
N PRO A 238 -4.80 -13.39 -23.92
CA PRO A 238 -3.36 -13.54 -24.06
C PRO A 238 -2.66 -13.51 -22.70
N HIS A 239 -1.80 -14.50 -22.44
CA HIS A 239 -1.04 -14.60 -21.19
C HIS A 239 0.45 -14.47 -21.48
N VAL A 240 1.12 -13.62 -20.71
CA VAL A 240 2.56 -13.38 -20.82
C VAL A 240 3.22 -13.68 -19.49
N GLU A 241 4.26 -14.50 -19.57
CA GLU A 241 5.13 -14.84 -18.45
C GLU A 241 6.37 -13.94 -18.51
N ILE A 242 6.75 -13.33 -17.38
CA ILE A 242 7.93 -12.46 -17.31
C ILE A 242 8.95 -13.07 -16.35
N GLU A 243 10.16 -13.31 -16.85
CA GLU A 243 11.25 -13.82 -16.04
C GLU A 243 11.71 -12.78 -14.99
N GLN A 244 12.07 -13.27 -13.80
CA GLN A 244 12.74 -12.44 -12.80
C GLN A 244 14.21 -12.19 -13.15
N PRO A 245 14.80 -11.07 -12.72
CA PRO A 245 16.21 -10.82 -12.93
C PRO A 245 17.06 -11.92 -12.29
N ARG A 246 18.07 -12.41 -13.04
CA ARG A 246 19.05 -13.40 -12.51
C ARG A 246 19.90 -12.82 -11.38
N ASP A 247 20.21 -11.52 -11.46
CA ASP A 247 20.88 -10.78 -10.39
C ASP A 247 19.84 -10.33 -9.35
N TRP A 248 19.38 -11.30 -8.55
CA TRP A 248 18.34 -11.10 -7.56
C TRP A 248 18.76 -10.15 -6.44
N VAL A 249 20.06 -10.02 -6.14
CA VAL A 249 20.57 -9.11 -5.11
C VAL A 249 20.37 -7.66 -5.55
N ASN A 250 20.76 -7.32 -6.78
CA ASN A 250 20.55 -5.96 -7.29
C ASN A 250 19.05 -5.68 -7.50
N ALA A 251 18.27 -6.67 -7.94
CA ALA A 251 16.81 -6.53 -8.04
C ALA A 251 16.17 -6.22 -6.68
N GLU A 252 16.59 -6.91 -5.62
CA GLU A 252 16.13 -6.69 -4.25
C GLU A 252 16.50 -5.29 -3.75
N ILE A 253 17.73 -4.81 -4.01
CA ILE A 253 18.15 -3.44 -3.68
C ILE A 253 17.28 -2.40 -4.40
N GLN A 254 17.02 -2.60 -5.70
CA GLN A 254 16.16 -1.70 -6.47
C GLN A 254 14.73 -1.69 -5.95
N LYS A 255 14.18 -2.86 -5.60
CA LYS A 255 12.85 -2.98 -5.01
C LYS A 255 12.78 -2.23 -3.68
N LEU A 256 13.74 -2.46 -2.78
CA LEU A 256 13.80 -1.76 -1.49
C LEU A 256 13.89 -0.24 -1.68
N GLN A 257 14.58 0.24 -2.72
CA GLN A 257 14.59 1.66 -3.05
C GLN A 257 13.22 2.13 -3.55
N ALA A 258 12.60 1.40 -4.49
CA ALA A 258 11.31 1.73 -5.08
C ALA A 258 10.16 1.73 -4.06
N THR A 259 10.21 0.86 -3.05
CA THR A 259 9.21 0.78 -1.96
C THR A 259 9.54 1.68 -0.78
N SER A 260 10.53 2.58 -0.92
CA SER A 260 11.01 3.45 0.18
C SER A 260 11.34 2.67 1.47
N LEU A 261 11.91 1.46 1.30
CA LEU A 261 12.25 0.51 2.35
C LEU A 261 11.03 -0.02 3.13
N GLY A 262 9.81 0.16 2.61
CA GLY A 262 8.56 -0.12 3.31
C GLY A 262 8.12 -1.58 3.32
N ALA A 263 8.62 -2.40 2.39
CA ALA A 263 8.20 -3.81 2.25
C ALA A 263 9.33 -4.74 1.77
N LEU A 264 9.34 -5.97 2.31
CA LEU A 264 10.17 -7.09 1.85
C LEU A 264 9.54 -7.87 0.69
N GLU A 265 8.24 -7.81 0.49
CA GLU A 265 7.56 -8.41 -0.66
C GLU A 265 7.53 -7.45 -1.87
N HIS A 266 6.78 -7.78 -2.94
CA HIS A 266 6.58 -6.99 -4.18
C HIS A 266 7.64 -7.08 -5.28
N ASN A 267 8.52 -8.09 -5.25
CA ASN A 267 9.48 -8.32 -6.35
C ASN A 267 8.82 -8.47 -7.73
N TRP A 268 7.61 -9.05 -7.80
CA TRP A 268 6.84 -9.16 -9.05
C TRP A 268 6.53 -7.81 -9.71
N GLY A 269 6.27 -6.76 -8.90
CA GLY A 269 5.93 -5.44 -9.40
C GLY A 269 7.09 -4.77 -10.14
N MET A 270 8.33 -5.13 -9.79
CA MET A 270 9.54 -4.59 -10.42
C MET A 270 9.72 -5.04 -11.88
N VAL A 271 9.10 -6.16 -12.27
CA VAL A 271 9.14 -6.65 -13.66
C VAL A 271 7.83 -6.42 -14.41
N VAL A 272 6.69 -6.61 -13.73
CA VAL A 272 5.36 -6.44 -14.33
C VAL A 272 5.07 -4.97 -14.62
N GLY A 273 5.39 -4.07 -13.69
CA GLY A 273 5.16 -2.63 -13.82
C GLY A 273 5.81 -2.04 -15.08
N PRO A 274 7.15 -2.17 -15.25
CA PRO A 274 7.83 -1.68 -16.44
C PRO A 274 7.37 -2.34 -17.74
N TYR A 275 6.99 -3.62 -17.72
CA TYR A 275 6.48 -4.32 -18.89
C TYR A 275 5.12 -3.79 -19.34
N LEU A 276 4.20 -3.55 -18.41
CA LEU A 276 2.86 -3.02 -18.68
C LEU A 276 2.88 -1.51 -18.97
N GLN A 277 3.94 -0.82 -18.55
CA GLN A 277 4.14 0.59 -18.84
C GLN A 277 4.02 0.85 -20.35
N HIS A 278 3.17 1.81 -20.72
CA HIS A 278 2.85 2.18 -22.11
C HIS A 278 2.12 1.11 -22.95
N ARG A 279 1.76 -0.04 -22.40
CA ARG A 279 1.00 -1.08 -23.13
C ARG A 279 -0.50 -1.04 -22.88
N VAL A 280 -0.89 -0.55 -21.72
CA VAL A 280 -2.25 -0.48 -21.21
C VAL A 280 -2.47 0.82 -20.43
N VAL A 281 -3.73 1.20 -20.28
CA VAL A 281 -4.15 2.37 -19.50
C VAL A 281 -4.48 1.99 -18.07
N THR A 282 -5.02 0.79 -17.87
CA THR A 282 -5.44 0.30 -16.55
C THR A 282 -4.88 -1.08 -16.29
N VAL A 283 -4.35 -1.28 -15.08
CA VAL A 283 -3.92 -2.58 -14.58
C VAL A 283 -4.78 -2.93 -13.39
N PHE A 284 -5.39 -4.11 -13.43
CA PHE A 284 -6.04 -4.71 -12.27
C PHE A 284 -5.08 -5.64 -11.56
N ASP A 285 -5.12 -5.59 -10.24
CA ASP A 285 -4.30 -6.32 -9.31
C ASP A 285 -5.20 -6.82 -8.16
N GLY A 286 -4.85 -7.98 -7.60
CA GLY A 286 -5.59 -8.65 -6.54
C GLY A 286 -5.19 -8.23 -5.12
N LEU A 287 -4.33 -7.22 -4.95
CA LEU A 287 -3.84 -6.76 -3.65
C LEU A 287 -4.98 -6.53 -2.65
N GLY A 288 -4.88 -7.20 -1.50
CA GLY A 288 -5.86 -7.14 -0.41
C GLY A 288 -7.07 -8.06 -0.55
N GLY A 289 -7.19 -8.83 -1.64
CA GLY A 289 -8.27 -9.79 -1.83
C GLY A 289 -8.27 -10.90 -0.79
N ASP A 290 -7.11 -11.45 -0.45
CA ASP A 290 -6.95 -12.43 0.64
C ASP A 290 -7.44 -11.90 2.00
N VAL A 291 -7.21 -10.61 2.29
CA VAL A 291 -7.67 -9.97 3.54
C VAL A 291 -9.18 -9.78 3.56
N LEU A 292 -9.78 -9.40 2.43
CA LEU A 292 -11.21 -9.07 2.34
C LEU A 292 -12.10 -10.28 2.08
N SER A 293 -11.58 -11.30 1.39
CA SER A 293 -12.40 -12.33 0.74
C SER A 293 -11.99 -13.77 1.08
N ASP A 294 -10.70 -14.04 1.32
CA ASP A 294 -10.21 -15.37 1.73
C ASP A 294 -9.42 -15.35 3.05
N CYS A 295 -10.00 -14.67 4.04
CA CYS A 295 -9.31 -14.35 5.29
C CYS A 295 -9.13 -15.52 6.26
N ARG A 296 -9.32 -16.79 5.85
CA ARG A 296 -9.36 -17.95 6.77
C ARG A 296 -8.06 -18.17 7.56
N HIS A 297 -6.92 -17.78 6.99
CA HIS A 297 -5.62 -17.84 7.65
C HIS A 297 -5.30 -16.58 8.47
N ILE A 298 -6.05 -15.50 8.25
CA ILE A 298 -5.89 -14.22 8.92
C ILE A 298 -6.83 -14.11 10.13
N VAL A 299 -8.11 -14.45 9.93
CA VAL A 299 -9.19 -14.38 10.90
C VAL A 299 -9.37 -15.75 11.54
N THR A 300 -8.73 -15.94 12.68
CA THR A 300 -8.88 -17.13 13.52
C THR A 300 -9.75 -16.84 14.74
N PRO A 301 -10.45 -17.83 15.30
CA PRO A 301 -11.20 -17.66 16.56
C PRO A 301 -10.31 -17.09 17.68
N ALA A 302 -9.06 -17.55 17.78
CA ALA A 302 -8.11 -17.09 18.80
C ALA A 302 -7.78 -15.60 18.66
N ARG A 303 -7.52 -15.11 17.44
CA ARG A 303 -7.26 -13.68 17.20
C ARG A 303 -8.48 -12.83 17.50
N HIS A 304 -9.66 -13.31 17.09
CA HIS A 304 -10.91 -12.60 17.36
C HIS A 304 -11.18 -12.49 18.86
N GLU A 305 -11.02 -13.58 19.61
CA GLU A 305 -11.17 -13.59 21.06
C GLU A 305 -10.15 -12.68 21.76
N ALA A 306 -8.89 -12.68 21.30
CA ALA A 306 -7.85 -11.80 21.83
C ALA A 306 -8.20 -10.31 21.64
N PHE A 307 -8.74 -9.92 20.49
CA PHE A 307 -9.25 -8.56 20.28
C PHE A 307 -10.42 -8.22 21.19
N GLN A 308 -11.43 -9.10 21.28
CA GLN A 308 -12.60 -8.87 22.13
C GLN A 308 -12.24 -8.70 23.60
N ALA A 309 -11.24 -9.44 24.08
CA ALA A 309 -10.76 -9.38 25.45
C ALA A 309 -9.67 -8.31 25.70
N GLY A 310 -9.30 -7.52 24.69
CA GLY A 310 -8.22 -6.52 24.81
C GLY A 310 -6.83 -7.12 25.08
N ARG A 311 -6.61 -8.40 24.77
CA ARG A 311 -5.35 -9.13 24.99
C ARG A 311 -4.37 -8.93 23.83
N PHE A 312 -4.01 -7.68 23.56
CA PHE A 312 -3.22 -7.32 22.37
C PHE A 312 -1.80 -7.92 22.35
N ALA A 313 -1.19 -8.16 23.51
CA ALA A 313 0.11 -8.85 23.58
C ALA A 313 0.02 -10.31 23.11
N VAL A 314 -1.06 -11.02 23.47
CA VAL A 314 -1.32 -12.40 23.02
C VAL A 314 -1.54 -12.42 21.51
N LEU A 315 -2.31 -11.46 21.00
CA LEU A 315 -2.52 -11.28 19.56
C LEU A 315 -1.20 -11.01 18.83
N ALA A 316 -0.37 -10.11 19.33
CA ALA A 316 0.92 -9.78 18.73
C ALA A 316 1.86 -10.99 18.70
N GLU A 317 1.90 -11.78 19.77
CA GLU A 317 2.67 -13.03 19.80
C GLU A 317 2.18 -14.04 18.74
N ASP A 318 0.87 -14.21 18.61
CA ASP A 318 0.26 -15.08 17.59
C ASP A 318 0.60 -14.62 16.16
N ILE A 319 0.50 -13.31 15.88
CA ILE A 319 0.89 -12.73 14.58
C ILE A 319 2.37 -13.03 14.29
N LEU A 320 3.23 -12.92 15.30
CA LEU A 320 4.68 -13.14 15.19
C LEU A 320 5.11 -14.63 15.21
N GLN A 321 4.18 -15.59 15.24
CA GLN A 321 4.54 -17.02 15.14
C GLN A 321 5.11 -17.37 13.77
N ASN A 322 4.60 -16.74 12.72
CA ASN A 322 5.05 -16.91 11.33
C ASN A 322 5.95 -15.75 10.90
N GLU A 323 6.85 -15.30 11.78
CA GLU A 323 7.74 -14.19 11.47
C GLU A 323 8.74 -14.53 10.36
N TYR A 324 9.05 -13.54 9.54
CA TYR A 324 10.24 -13.52 8.71
C TYR A 324 11.48 -13.78 9.57
N GLY A 325 12.38 -14.62 9.06
CA GLY A 325 13.64 -14.94 9.73
C GLY A 325 14.68 -13.82 9.72
N GLY A 326 14.31 -12.58 9.36
CA GLY A 326 15.26 -11.48 9.11
C GLY A 326 16.18 -11.20 10.30
N VAL A 327 15.65 -11.30 11.52
CA VAL A 327 16.42 -11.08 12.77
C VAL A 327 17.52 -12.13 12.96
N ARG A 328 17.38 -13.35 12.40
CA ARG A 328 18.35 -14.46 12.54
C ARG A 328 19.69 -14.16 11.86
N TYR A 329 19.70 -13.25 10.89
CA TYR A 329 20.89 -12.88 10.14
C TYR A 329 21.64 -11.68 10.74
N LEU A 330 21.14 -11.11 11.84
CA LEU A 330 21.75 -9.94 12.46
C LEU A 330 22.88 -10.29 13.42
N LYS A 331 23.84 -9.37 13.54
CA LYS A 331 24.86 -9.44 14.61
C LYS A 331 24.19 -9.40 16.00
N PRO A 332 24.72 -10.10 17.02
CA PRO A 332 24.09 -10.20 18.33
C PRO A 332 23.74 -8.87 19.00
N LYS A 333 24.60 -7.85 18.84
CA LYS A 333 24.34 -6.50 19.39
C LYS A 333 23.08 -5.87 18.80
N LEU A 334 22.89 -5.99 17.48
CA LEU A 334 21.75 -5.42 16.78
C LEU A 334 20.47 -6.24 17.03
N ALA A 335 20.59 -7.57 17.08
CA ALA A 335 19.47 -8.45 17.44
C ALA A 335 18.89 -8.13 18.84
N ARG A 336 19.73 -7.75 19.81
CA ARG A 336 19.28 -7.31 21.14
C ARG A 336 18.52 -5.98 21.11
N LEU A 337 18.94 -5.05 20.25
CA LEU A 337 18.24 -3.76 20.06
C LEU A 337 16.88 -3.96 19.37
N LEU A 338 16.77 -4.97 18.51
CA LEU A 338 15.57 -5.31 17.74
C LEU A 338 14.83 -6.51 18.37
N SER A 339 14.65 -6.46 19.69
CA SER A 339 14.09 -7.56 20.48
C SER A 339 12.65 -7.89 20.07
N ARG A 340 12.25 -9.14 20.30
CA ARG A 340 10.86 -9.58 20.06
C ARG A 340 9.88 -8.84 20.97
N GLU A 341 10.29 -8.53 22.19
CA GLU A 341 9.51 -7.73 23.15
C GLU A 341 9.14 -6.34 22.59
N ARG A 342 10.08 -5.63 21.93
CA ARG A 342 9.78 -4.36 21.27
C ARG A 342 8.74 -4.53 20.16
N ALA A 343 8.88 -5.57 19.36
CA ALA A 343 7.92 -5.87 18.29
C ALA A 343 6.51 -6.15 18.86
N ILE A 344 6.42 -6.97 19.93
CA ILE A 344 5.16 -7.28 20.61
C ILE A 344 4.52 -6.01 21.16
N HIS A 345 5.29 -5.17 21.85
CA HIS A 345 4.80 -3.91 22.40
C HIS A 345 4.26 -3.00 21.29
N ARG A 346 5.05 -2.78 20.23
CA ARG A 346 4.66 -1.91 19.10
C ARG A 346 3.40 -2.41 18.40
N LEU A 347 3.31 -3.72 18.13
CA LEU A 347 2.13 -4.34 17.53
C LEU A 347 0.91 -4.27 18.45
N SER A 348 1.10 -4.40 19.77
CA SER A 348 0.00 -4.32 20.73
C SER A 348 -0.64 -2.93 20.74
N VAL A 349 0.20 -1.89 20.68
CA VAL A 349 -0.25 -0.49 20.61
C VAL A 349 -1.02 -0.24 19.32
N GLU A 350 -0.52 -0.72 18.18
CA GLU A 350 -1.22 -0.56 16.91
C GLU A 350 -2.53 -1.34 16.87
N ALA A 351 -2.54 -2.60 17.32
CA ALA A 351 -3.74 -3.43 17.37
C ALA A 351 -4.86 -2.78 18.21
N ALA A 352 -4.52 -2.14 19.32
CA ALA A 352 -5.49 -1.46 20.17
C ALA A 352 -6.31 -0.40 19.43
N ARG A 353 -5.75 0.25 18.38
CA ARG A 353 -6.46 1.24 17.56
C ARG A 353 -7.65 0.66 16.78
N PHE A 354 -7.64 -0.64 16.54
CA PHE A 354 -8.67 -1.34 15.76
C PHE A 354 -9.70 -2.06 16.62
N ALA A 355 -9.57 -2.03 17.96
CA ALA A 355 -10.46 -2.76 18.86
C ALA A 355 -11.95 -2.39 18.72
N GLY A 356 -12.24 -1.16 18.27
CA GLY A 356 -13.61 -0.68 18.03
C GLY A 356 -14.20 -1.09 16.66
N ALA A 357 -13.44 -1.77 15.81
CA ALA A 357 -13.93 -2.22 14.51
C ALA A 357 -14.90 -3.40 14.66
N PRO A 358 -15.95 -3.52 13.81
CA PRO A 358 -16.83 -4.68 13.76
C PRO A 358 -16.09 -6.00 13.52
N ASN A 359 -15.06 -5.96 12.66
CA ASN A 359 -14.12 -7.06 12.47
C ASN A 359 -12.69 -6.53 12.67
N PRO A 360 -12.18 -6.54 13.92
CA PRO A 360 -10.92 -5.89 14.25
C PRO A 360 -9.71 -6.60 13.66
N VAL A 361 -9.79 -7.91 13.43
CA VAL A 361 -8.71 -8.69 12.81
C VAL A 361 -8.54 -8.30 11.34
N VAL A 362 -9.65 -8.22 10.59
CA VAL A 362 -9.62 -7.79 9.17
C VAL A 362 -9.19 -6.33 9.08
N ALA A 363 -9.75 -5.45 9.91
CA ALA A 363 -9.39 -4.03 9.89
C ALA A 363 -7.90 -3.83 10.20
N PHE A 364 -7.38 -4.43 11.27
CA PHE A 364 -5.96 -4.38 11.60
C PHE A 364 -5.09 -4.89 10.44
N THR A 365 -5.42 -6.05 9.88
CA THR A 365 -4.60 -6.67 8.83
C THR A 365 -4.63 -5.85 7.55
N PHE A 366 -5.81 -5.39 7.13
CA PHE A 366 -5.97 -4.61 5.90
C PHE A 366 -5.12 -3.34 5.95
N TRP A 367 -5.27 -2.56 7.01
CA TRP A 367 -4.63 -1.26 7.15
C TRP A 367 -3.12 -1.31 7.42
N ASN A 368 -2.59 -2.47 7.85
CA ASN A 368 -1.16 -2.65 8.12
C ASN A 368 -0.40 -3.48 7.07
N ARG A 369 -1.10 -4.29 6.26
CA ARG A 369 -0.47 -5.17 5.26
C ARG A 369 -0.75 -4.78 3.82
N THR A 370 -1.82 -4.05 3.57
CA THR A 370 -2.31 -3.78 2.19
C THR A 370 -1.96 -2.37 1.70
N ARG A 371 -1.44 -1.51 2.59
CA ARG A 371 -1.16 -0.10 2.35
C ARG A 371 0.33 0.15 2.13
#